data_AF-A0A1T3MTG5-F1
#
_entry.id   AF-A0A1T3MTG5-F1
#
_cell.length_a   1.000
_cell.length_b   1.000
_cell.length_c   1.000
_cell.angle_alpha   90.00
_cell.angle_beta   90.00
_cell.angle_gamma   90.00
#
_symmetry.space_group_name_H-M   'P 1'
#
loop_
_entity.id
_entity.type
_entity.pdbx_description
1 polymer ?
#
loop_
_entity_poly.entity_id
_entity_poly.type
_entity_poly.pdbx_seq_one_letter_code
_entity_poly.pdbx_strand_id
1 'polypeptide(L)'
;MINITSTVIFVIFIFYIIRSKYIRDHRENTPLKREGEKKEPQRIKFRKILQKNQYYSSPIKGAKSDIDIAINHVLKISELYLKDEKTKFTGYTELAVIKFKKQYKFEFPHAYIQFLRYLAPGEITIYDSQNYSIEGLETLNDSFSVFLEYIRYDPAQLENKFVFSGWLGYEFYLFDIDNSQDPKVYYLTYDEHEEELYWYEYPTFSKWLLNLTYNSLEVNLQIVTMNDENEKMALLKQGLDETKELMRIIN
;
A
#
# COMPACT_ATOMS: atom_id res chain seq x y z
N MET A 1 13.27 29.33 -14.70
CA MET A 1 12.82 28.68 -13.45
C MET A 1 11.46 28.07 -13.74
N ILE A 2 11.42 26.76 -14.00
CA ILE A 2 10.17 26.03 -14.25
C ILE A 2 9.58 25.70 -12.88
N ASN A 3 8.30 26.02 -12.68
CA ASN A 3 7.62 25.97 -11.39
C ASN A 3 7.15 24.52 -11.12
N ILE A 4 8.00 23.76 -10.41
CA ILE A 4 7.84 22.32 -10.14
C ILE A 4 6.52 22.01 -9.39
N THR A 5 5.94 22.98 -8.68
CA THR A 5 4.68 22.84 -7.93
C THR A 5 3.42 22.75 -8.80
N SER A 6 3.42 23.31 -10.02
CA SER A 6 2.26 23.20 -10.92
C SER A 6 2.19 21.85 -11.64
N THR A 7 3.33 21.19 -11.87
CA THR A 7 3.38 19.91 -12.59
C THR A 7 2.84 18.76 -11.74
N VAL A 8 3.18 18.72 -10.44
CA VAL A 8 2.75 17.64 -9.53
C VAL A 8 1.24 17.68 -9.26
N ILE A 9 0.66 18.88 -9.10
CA ILE A 9 -0.79 19.07 -8.91
C ILE A 9 -1.56 18.70 -10.19
N PHE A 10 -1.02 19.03 -11.36
CA PHE A 10 -1.64 18.70 -12.64
C PHE A 10 -1.66 17.19 -12.90
N VAL A 11 -0.59 16.49 -12.53
CA VAL A 11 -0.48 15.03 -12.64
C VAL A 11 -1.50 14.31 -11.75
N ILE A 12 -1.65 14.71 -10.48
CA ILE A 12 -2.63 14.12 -9.55
C ILE A 12 -4.08 14.41 -9.98
N PHE A 13 -4.37 15.61 -10.49
CA PHE A 13 -5.71 15.97 -10.97
C PHE A 13 -6.09 15.23 -12.26
N ILE A 14 -5.13 15.02 -13.17
CA ILE A 14 -5.30 14.16 -14.34
C ILE A 14 -5.57 12.72 -13.92
N PHE A 15 -4.88 12.18 -12.91
CA PHE A 15 -5.11 10.82 -12.42
C PHE A 15 -6.51 10.61 -11.84
N TYR A 16 -7.06 11.60 -11.14
CA TYR A 16 -8.44 11.53 -10.63
C TYR A 16 -9.48 11.54 -11.77
N ILE A 17 -9.28 12.37 -12.79
CA ILE A 17 -10.19 12.47 -13.95
C ILE A 17 -10.12 11.21 -14.83
N ILE A 18 -8.93 10.68 -15.09
CA ILE A 18 -8.74 9.45 -15.89
C ILE A 18 -9.37 8.24 -15.17
N ARG A 19 -9.16 8.09 -13.85
CA ARG A 19 -9.78 7.02 -13.04
C ARG A 19 -11.30 7.09 -13.08
N SER A 20 -11.88 8.29 -12.99
CA SER A 20 -13.34 8.48 -13.05
C SER A 20 -13.92 8.15 -14.43
N LYS A 21 -13.16 8.37 -15.51
CA LYS A 21 -13.61 8.07 -16.89
C LYS A 21 -13.49 6.58 -17.22
N TYR A 22 -12.38 5.93 -16.83
CA TYR A 22 -12.15 4.50 -17.02
C TYR A 22 -13.18 3.62 -16.28
N ILE A 23 -13.50 3.95 -15.02
CA ILE A 23 -14.51 3.21 -14.23
C ILE A 23 -15.91 3.37 -14.82
N ARG A 24 -16.21 4.53 -15.44
CA ARG A 24 -17.51 4.79 -16.06
C ARG A 24 -17.68 4.00 -17.35
N ASP A 25 -16.65 3.97 -18.19
CA ASP A 25 -16.71 3.34 -19.51
C ASP A 25 -16.64 1.79 -19.45
N HIS A 26 -16.29 1.20 -18.30
CA HIS A 26 -16.22 -0.26 -18.11
C HIS A 26 -17.35 -0.87 -17.25
N ARG A 27 -18.26 -0.06 -16.69
CA ARG A 27 -19.47 -0.58 -16.01
C ARG A 27 -20.66 -0.81 -16.94
N GLU A 28 -20.61 -0.35 -18.18
CA GLU A 28 -21.76 -0.41 -19.10
C GLU A 28 -21.88 -1.71 -19.92
N ASN A 29 -20.94 -2.66 -19.81
CA ASN A 29 -20.90 -3.88 -20.64
C ASN A 29 -20.93 -5.19 -19.86
N THR A 30 -21.89 -5.40 -18.94
CA THR A 30 -22.15 -6.75 -18.41
C THR A 30 -23.65 -7.01 -18.24
N PRO A 31 -24.24 -8.00 -18.94
CA PRO A 31 -25.67 -8.28 -18.81
C PRO A 31 -25.99 -9.04 -17.51
N LEU A 32 -26.97 -8.53 -16.77
CA LEU A 32 -27.59 -9.18 -15.62
C LEU A 32 -28.42 -10.41 -16.06
N LYS A 33 -28.18 -11.57 -15.44
CA LYS A 33 -29.16 -12.66 -15.36
C LYS A 33 -29.40 -13.05 -13.89
N ARG A 34 -30.65 -12.88 -13.43
CA ARG A 34 -31.29 -13.62 -12.32
C ARG A 34 -32.08 -14.78 -12.97
N GLU A 35 -32.41 -15.92 -12.37
CA GLU A 35 -32.88 -16.28 -11.02
C GLU A 35 -32.61 -17.79 -10.76
N GLY A 36 -32.75 -18.26 -9.51
CA GLY A 36 -32.97 -19.69 -9.24
C GLY A 36 -32.67 -20.21 -7.84
N GLU A 37 -33.65 -20.06 -6.94
CA GLU A 37 -34.00 -20.94 -5.81
C GLU A 37 -33.14 -21.08 -4.52
N LYS A 38 -33.85 -20.89 -3.40
CA LYS A 38 -33.46 -21.08 -2.00
C LYS A 38 -33.16 -22.54 -1.67
N LYS A 39 -32.13 -22.77 -0.85
CA LYS A 39 -32.14 -23.73 0.28
C LYS A 39 -31.05 -23.34 1.28
N GLU A 40 -31.45 -22.90 2.47
CA GLU A 40 -30.58 -22.78 3.63
C GLU A 40 -30.74 -24.09 4.44
N PRO A 41 -29.65 -24.79 4.79
CA PRO A 41 -29.29 -24.86 6.21
C PRO A 41 -27.78 -25.01 6.49
N GLN A 42 -27.40 -24.78 7.76
CA GLN A 42 -26.11 -25.10 8.41
C GLN A 42 -24.96 -24.06 8.42
N ARG A 43 -25.07 -22.89 7.76
CA ARG A 43 -24.00 -21.86 7.79
C ARG A 43 -23.87 -21.07 9.10
N ILE A 44 -24.86 -21.14 10.01
CA ILE A 44 -24.94 -20.24 11.18
C ILE A 44 -23.98 -20.64 12.32
N LYS A 45 -23.51 -21.90 12.39
CA LYS A 45 -22.57 -22.31 13.45
C LYS A 45 -21.09 -22.04 13.15
N PHE A 46 -20.67 -22.00 11.88
CA PHE A 46 -19.26 -21.75 11.53
C PHE A 46 -18.86 -20.26 11.61
N ARG A 47 -19.82 -19.33 11.41
CA ARG A 47 -19.54 -17.88 11.47
C ARG A 47 -19.12 -17.38 12.85
N LYS A 48 -19.54 -18.05 13.93
CA LYS A 48 -19.15 -17.68 15.31
C LYS A 48 -17.78 -18.23 15.74
N ILE A 49 -17.25 -19.24 15.05
CA ILE A 49 -15.95 -19.83 15.39
C ILE A 49 -14.81 -19.09 14.67
N LEU A 50 -15.05 -18.55 13.47
CA LEU A 50 -14.05 -17.78 12.72
C LEU A 50 -13.83 -16.33 13.21
N GLN A 51 -14.73 -15.78 14.03
CA GLN A 51 -14.55 -14.43 14.62
C GLN A 51 -13.54 -14.39 15.79
N LYS A 52 -12.96 -15.53 16.19
CA LYS A 52 -11.94 -15.60 17.25
C LYS A 52 -10.50 -15.66 16.76
N ASN A 53 -10.26 -15.73 15.45
CA ASN A 53 -8.92 -15.54 14.90
C ASN A 53 -8.72 -14.04 14.72
N GLN A 54 -8.34 -13.39 15.82
CA GLN A 54 -8.15 -11.95 15.94
C GLN A 54 -7.20 -11.45 14.85
N TYR A 55 -7.70 -10.51 14.04
CA TYR A 55 -6.88 -9.64 13.21
C TYR A 55 -6.07 -8.73 14.12
N TYR A 56 -4.80 -8.50 13.83
CA TYR A 56 -4.02 -7.49 14.54
C TYR A 56 -4.35 -6.13 13.93
N SER A 57 -5.04 -5.29 14.68
CA SER A 57 -5.30 -3.88 14.31
C SER A 57 -5.01 -2.94 15.48
N SER A 58 -4.29 -3.43 16.49
CA SER A 58 -3.95 -2.66 17.70
C SER A 58 -2.47 -2.30 17.68
N PRO A 59 -2.09 -1.17 18.31
CA PRO A 59 -0.70 -0.81 18.47
C PRO A 59 0.12 -1.96 19.07
N ILE A 60 1.30 -2.17 18.51
CA ILE A 60 2.29 -3.15 18.93
C ILE A 60 2.85 -2.71 20.29
N LYS A 61 2.49 -3.45 21.35
CA LYS A 61 2.98 -3.19 22.70
C LYS A 61 4.46 -3.53 22.81
N GLY A 62 5.25 -2.57 23.26
CA GLY A 62 6.70 -2.76 23.43
C GLY A 62 7.46 -2.81 22.11
N ALA A 63 7.01 -2.05 21.10
CA ALA A 63 7.70 -1.86 19.83
C ALA A 63 9.19 -1.52 20.04
N LYS A 64 10.07 -2.29 19.39
CA LYS A 64 11.53 -2.15 19.50
C LYS A 64 12.23 -2.07 18.15
N SER A 65 11.59 -2.54 17.09
CA SER A 65 12.10 -2.42 15.73
C SER A 65 11.54 -1.17 15.04
N ASP A 66 12.28 -0.66 14.06
CA ASP A 66 11.88 0.54 13.31
C ASP A 66 10.54 0.33 12.59
N ILE A 67 10.29 -0.89 12.09
CA ILE A 67 9.01 -1.22 11.47
C ILE A 67 7.85 -1.24 12.47
N ASP A 68 8.04 -1.76 13.69
CA ASP A 68 6.97 -1.77 14.69
C ASP A 68 6.60 -0.34 15.09
N ILE A 69 7.61 0.53 15.18
CA ILE A 69 7.45 1.97 15.45
C ILE A 69 6.70 2.64 14.29
N ALA A 70 7.10 2.37 13.05
CA ALA A 70 6.45 2.90 11.86
C ALA A 70 4.98 2.45 11.75
N ILE A 71 4.68 1.16 11.99
CA ILE A 71 3.31 0.62 12.01
C ILE A 71 2.47 1.31 13.09
N ASN A 72 2.99 1.48 14.30
CA ASN A 72 2.26 2.18 15.35
C ASN A 72 1.95 3.63 14.98
N HIS A 73 2.93 4.31 14.37
CA HIS A 73 2.77 5.68 13.90
C HIS A 73 1.70 5.78 12.82
N VAL A 74 1.73 4.89 11.84
CA VAL A 74 0.70 4.73 10.81
C VAL A 74 -0.70 4.60 11.39
N LEU A 75 -0.87 3.69 12.36
CA LEU A 75 -2.18 3.42 12.97
C LEU A 75 -2.68 4.69 13.66
N LYS A 76 -1.78 5.39 14.37
CA LYS A 76 -2.05 6.69 14.99
C LYS A 76 -2.43 7.75 13.95
N ILE A 77 -1.69 7.86 12.83
CA ILE A 77 -1.97 8.83 11.76
C ILE A 77 -3.35 8.62 11.17
N SER A 78 -3.67 7.38 10.80
CA SER A 78 -4.94 7.01 10.21
C SER A 78 -6.13 7.32 11.12
N GLU A 79 -6.00 7.00 12.42
CA GLU A 79 -7.08 7.17 13.40
C GLU A 79 -7.26 8.64 13.80
N LEU A 80 -6.18 9.32 14.18
CA LEU A 80 -6.27 10.63 14.81
C LEU A 80 -6.31 11.79 13.82
N TYR A 81 -5.51 11.71 12.75
CA TYR A 81 -5.24 12.86 11.89
C TYR A 81 -6.02 12.79 10.58
N LEU A 82 -6.05 11.62 9.93
CA LEU A 82 -6.81 11.41 8.70
C LEU A 82 -8.27 11.04 8.94
N LYS A 83 -8.57 10.41 10.10
CA LYS A 83 -9.88 9.83 10.42
C LYS A 83 -10.40 8.96 9.28
N ASP A 84 -9.53 8.12 8.73
CA ASP A 84 -9.87 7.29 7.58
C ASP A 84 -10.81 6.15 8.00
N GLU A 85 -12.10 6.32 7.73
CA GLU A 85 -13.12 5.29 7.98
C GLU A 85 -13.13 4.17 6.95
N LYS A 86 -12.46 4.36 5.80
CA LYS A 86 -12.42 3.41 4.69
C LYS A 86 -11.31 2.40 4.88
N THR A 87 -10.12 2.85 5.31
CA THR A 87 -9.04 1.94 5.67
C THR A 87 -9.41 1.16 6.92
N LYS A 88 -9.57 -0.15 6.76
CA LYS A 88 -9.68 -1.08 7.88
C LYS A 88 -8.43 -1.92 7.91
N PHE A 89 -7.48 -1.53 8.75
CA PHE A 89 -6.31 -2.36 9.03
C PHE A 89 -6.79 -3.67 9.66
N THR A 90 -6.77 -4.73 8.85
CA THR A 90 -7.16 -6.07 9.29
C THR A 90 -6.01 -7.01 8.99
N GLY A 91 -4.92 -6.81 9.72
CA GLY A 91 -3.71 -7.61 9.69
C GLY A 91 -3.91 -9.11 9.45
N TYR A 92 -3.06 -9.73 8.64
CA TYR A 92 -3.12 -11.19 8.44
C TYR A 92 -2.97 -11.97 9.75
N THR A 93 -3.76 -13.03 9.89
CA THR A 93 -3.55 -14.02 10.97
C THR A 93 -2.20 -14.73 10.81
N GLU A 94 -1.62 -15.21 11.90
CA GLU A 94 -0.37 -16.00 11.86
C GLU A 94 -0.44 -17.19 10.90
N LEU A 95 -1.57 -17.90 10.86
CA LEU A 95 -1.77 -19.02 9.93
C LEU A 95 -1.75 -18.57 8.47
N ALA A 96 -2.28 -17.39 8.16
CA ALA A 96 -2.28 -16.85 6.80
C ALA A 96 -0.86 -16.43 6.39
N VAL A 97 -0.11 -15.76 7.28
CA VAL A 97 1.30 -15.41 7.07
C VAL A 97 2.14 -16.68 6.84
N ILE A 98 1.97 -17.71 7.66
CA ILE A 98 2.69 -18.99 7.49
C ILE A 98 2.38 -19.62 6.13
N LYS A 99 1.12 -19.59 5.69
CA LYS A 99 0.72 -20.11 4.38
C LYS A 99 1.34 -19.31 3.25
N PHE A 100 1.29 -17.98 3.34
CA PHE A 100 1.91 -17.07 2.38
C PHE A 100 3.41 -17.35 2.24
N LYS A 101 4.15 -17.38 3.36
CA LYS A 101 5.59 -17.69 3.36
C LYS A 101 5.92 -19.02 2.66
N LYS A 102 5.10 -20.05 2.87
CA LYS A 102 5.31 -21.38 2.26
C LYS A 102 5.15 -21.42 0.75
N GLN A 103 4.52 -20.42 0.13
CA GLN A 103 4.41 -20.33 -1.33
C GLN A 103 5.76 -19.99 -1.99
N TYR A 104 6.68 -19.39 -1.23
CA TYR A 104 7.95 -18.90 -1.73
C TYR A 104 9.12 -19.77 -1.24
N LYS A 105 10.18 -19.87 -2.06
CA LYS A 105 11.38 -20.66 -1.76
C LYS A 105 12.47 -19.84 -1.04
N PHE A 106 12.10 -18.69 -0.48
CA PHE A 106 12.99 -17.76 0.19
C PHE A 106 12.33 -17.24 1.48
N GLU A 107 13.14 -16.65 2.35
CA GLU A 107 12.63 -15.98 3.56
C GLU A 107 12.34 -14.52 3.27
N PHE A 108 11.18 -14.05 3.74
CA PHE A 108 10.82 -12.64 3.63
C PHE A 108 11.46 -11.81 4.73
N PRO A 109 11.83 -10.55 4.44
CA PRO A 109 12.32 -9.62 5.45
C PRO A 109 11.34 -9.43 6.61
N HIS A 110 11.87 -9.21 7.82
CA HIS A 110 11.05 -9.07 9.02
C HIS A 110 10.03 -7.93 8.88
N ALA A 111 10.46 -6.77 8.37
CA ALA A 111 9.61 -5.60 8.19
C ALA A 111 8.40 -5.88 7.29
N TYR A 112 8.60 -6.57 6.16
CA TYR A 112 7.50 -6.92 5.27
C TYR A 112 6.50 -7.86 5.94
N ILE A 113 6.98 -8.83 6.73
CA ILE A 113 6.09 -9.72 7.48
C ILE A 113 5.28 -8.96 8.55
N GLN A 114 5.88 -7.99 9.24
CA GLN A 114 5.13 -7.15 10.18
C GLN A 114 4.09 -6.29 9.47
N PHE A 115 4.44 -5.71 8.32
CA PHE A 115 3.49 -4.98 7.49
C PHE A 115 2.28 -5.86 7.14
N LEU A 116 2.51 -7.10 6.70
CA LEU A 116 1.43 -8.03 6.39
C LEU A 116 0.57 -8.36 7.63
N ARG A 117 1.20 -8.53 8.79
CA ARG A 117 0.52 -8.88 10.05
C ARG A 117 -0.38 -7.80 10.58
N TYR A 118 -0.12 -6.53 10.30
CA TYR A 118 -0.82 -5.41 10.94
C TYR A 118 -1.59 -4.52 9.97
N LEU A 119 -1.08 -4.32 8.75
CA LEU A 119 -1.63 -3.34 7.82
C LEU A 119 -2.33 -3.99 6.61
N ALA A 120 -1.84 -5.13 6.12
CA ALA A 120 -2.46 -5.92 5.03
C ALA A 120 -3.53 -6.90 5.56
N PRO A 121 -4.45 -7.47 4.74
CA PRO A 121 -4.53 -7.48 3.28
C PRO A 121 -5.42 -6.42 2.62
N GLY A 122 -6.06 -5.55 3.41
CA GLY A 122 -7.07 -4.63 2.87
C GLY A 122 -6.52 -3.63 1.85
N GLU A 123 -7.43 -2.96 1.15
CA GLU A 123 -7.09 -1.75 0.38
C GLU A 123 -6.70 -0.66 1.38
N ILE A 124 -5.42 -0.28 1.39
CA ILE A 124 -4.89 0.71 2.33
C ILE A 124 -4.91 2.08 1.65
N THR A 125 -6.03 2.80 1.80
CA THR A 125 -6.24 4.06 1.07
C THR A 125 -5.33 5.19 1.52
N ILE A 126 -4.71 5.07 2.70
CA ILE A 126 -3.78 6.10 3.20
C ILE A 126 -2.41 6.12 2.49
N TYR A 127 -2.03 5.12 1.67
CA TYR A 127 -0.72 5.11 0.99
C TYR A 127 -0.84 5.10 -0.52
N ASP A 128 -1.30 3.97 -1.02
CA ASP A 128 -1.17 3.56 -2.42
C ASP A 128 -2.40 2.78 -2.86
N SER A 129 -3.45 2.71 -2.01
CA SER A 129 -4.73 2.04 -2.30
C SER A 129 -4.55 0.67 -2.95
N GLN A 130 -3.47 -0.04 -2.61
CA GLN A 130 -3.20 -1.35 -3.19
C GLN A 130 -3.90 -2.46 -2.43
N ASN A 131 -4.26 -3.51 -3.16
CA ASN A 131 -4.83 -4.72 -2.59
C ASN A 131 -3.69 -5.67 -2.20
N TYR A 132 -3.34 -5.66 -0.92
CA TYR A 132 -2.31 -6.53 -0.34
C TYR A 132 -2.81 -7.91 0.06
N SER A 133 -3.96 -8.35 -0.48
CA SER A 133 -4.39 -9.75 -0.37
C SER A 133 -3.44 -10.69 -1.13
N ILE A 134 -3.50 -11.99 -0.83
CA ILE A 134 -2.62 -12.97 -1.48
C ILE A 134 -2.90 -12.97 -2.98
N GLU A 135 -4.18 -13.00 -3.35
CA GLU A 135 -4.64 -12.90 -4.74
C GLU A 135 -4.22 -11.58 -5.40
N GLY A 136 -4.27 -10.46 -4.65
CA GLY A 136 -3.80 -9.16 -5.14
C GLY A 136 -2.30 -9.15 -5.43
N LEU A 137 -1.49 -9.72 -4.54
CA LEU A 137 -0.04 -9.86 -4.73
C LEU A 137 0.31 -10.81 -5.88
N GLU A 138 -0.43 -11.91 -6.05
CA GLU A 138 -0.28 -12.81 -7.20
C GLU A 138 -0.58 -12.07 -8.52
N THR A 139 -1.70 -11.36 -8.58
CA THR A 139 -2.09 -10.54 -9.75
C THR A 139 -1.05 -9.46 -10.08
N LEU A 140 -0.48 -8.85 -9.05
CA LEU A 140 0.58 -7.86 -9.19
C LEU A 140 1.86 -8.47 -9.80
N ASN A 141 2.28 -9.65 -9.34
CA ASN A 141 3.47 -10.32 -9.87
C ASN A 141 3.28 -10.75 -11.33
N ASP A 142 2.08 -11.21 -11.71
CA ASP A 142 1.74 -11.49 -13.10
C ASP A 142 1.81 -10.22 -13.95
N SER A 143 1.20 -9.13 -13.47
CA SER A 143 1.21 -7.83 -14.16
C SER A 143 2.63 -7.28 -14.33
N PHE A 144 3.48 -7.43 -13.32
CA PHE A 144 4.87 -7.02 -13.39
C PHE A 144 5.65 -7.83 -14.44
N SER A 145 5.43 -9.14 -14.52
CA SER A 145 6.08 -9.99 -15.51
C SER A 145 5.74 -9.57 -16.94
N VAL A 146 4.46 -9.25 -17.20
CA VAL A 146 4.00 -8.71 -18.49
C VAL A 146 4.63 -7.36 -18.80
N PHE A 147 4.74 -6.48 -17.79
CA PHE A 147 5.39 -5.18 -17.94
C PHE A 147 6.86 -5.29 -18.34
N LEU A 148 7.64 -6.18 -17.70
CA LEU A 148 9.04 -6.39 -18.05
C LEU A 148 9.23 -6.88 -19.48
N GLU A 149 8.35 -7.77 -19.95
CA GLU A 149 8.34 -8.23 -21.34
C GLU A 149 8.06 -7.07 -22.30
N TYR A 150 7.07 -6.23 -21.97
CA TYR A 150 6.70 -5.06 -22.77
C TYR A 150 7.86 -4.09 -22.97
N ILE A 151 8.58 -3.74 -21.89
CA ILE A 151 9.74 -2.83 -21.97
C ILE A 151 11.04 -3.54 -22.38
N ARG A 152 11.00 -4.84 -22.68
CA ARG A 152 12.16 -5.68 -23.03
C ARG A 152 13.29 -5.61 -22.00
N TYR A 153 12.93 -5.54 -20.72
CA TYR A 153 13.90 -5.46 -19.64
C TYR A 153 14.43 -6.85 -19.32
N ASP A 154 15.74 -6.95 -19.06
CA ASP A 154 16.39 -8.21 -18.72
C ASP A 154 15.96 -8.67 -17.31
N PRO A 155 15.20 -9.78 -17.18
CA PRO A 155 14.71 -10.25 -15.89
C PRO A 155 15.85 -10.68 -14.95
N ALA A 156 17.06 -10.96 -15.47
CA ALA A 156 18.22 -11.29 -14.62
C ALA A 156 18.61 -10.13 -13.70
N GLN A 157 18.28 -8.88 -14.06
CA GLN A 157 18.50 -7.71 -13.20
C GLN A 157 17.57 -7.68 -11.96
N LEU A 158 16.56 -8.55 -11.93
CA LEU A 158 15.53 -8.62 -10.89
C LEU A 158 15.53 -9.96 -10.14
N GLU A 159 16.51 -10.83 -10.38
CA GLU A 159 16.54 -12.22 -9.88
C GLU A 159 16.39 -12.33 -8.35
N ASN A 160 16.74 -11.26 -7.61
CA ASN A 160 16.63 -11.19 -6.15
C ASN A 160 15.70 -10.08 -5.67
N LYS A 161 14.67 -9.71 -6.43
CA LYS A 161 13.70 -8.68 -6.03
C LYS A 161 12.30 -9.24 -5.95
N PHE A 162 11.55 -8.80 -4.94
CA PHE A 162 10.15 -9.12 -4.77
C PHE A 162 9.30 -7.88 -4.95
N VAL A 163 8.31 -7.95 -5.84
CA VAL A 163 7.34 -6.87 -6.08
C VAL A 163 6.19 -7.03 -5.10
N PHE A 164 5.94 -5.98 -4.32
CA PHE A 164 4.94 -6.02 -3.25
C PHE A 164 3.87 -4.94 -3.36
N SER A 165 4.06 -3.92 -4.20
CA SER A 165 3.06 -2.92 -4.54
C SER A 165 3.30 -2.42 -5.98
N GLY A 166 2.29 -1.86 -6.63
CA GLY A 166 2.41 -1.28 -7.96
C GLY A 166 1.22 -0.42 -8.34
N TRP A 167 1.37 0.45 -9.31
CA TRP A 167 0.35 1.41 -9.70
C TRP A 167 0.32 1.58 -11.23
N LEU A 168 -0.90 1.62 -11.78
CA LEU A 168 -1.21 1.85 -13.20
C LEU A 168 -0.48 0.98 -14.23
N GLY A 169 0.19 -0.09 -13.82
CA GLY A 169 0.84 -1.06 -14.72
C GLY A 169 2.24 -0.66 -15.20
N TYR A 170 2.77 0.48 -14.77
CA TYR A 170 4.12 0.95 -15.12
C TYR A 170 4.92 1.44 -13.91
N GLU A 171 4.33 1.43 -12.71
CA GLU A 171 4.98 1.81 -11.46
C GLU A 171 4.98 0.63 -10.50
N PHE A 172 6.12 0.32 -9.89
CA PHE A 172 6.27 -0.85 -9.02
C PHE A 172 7.16 -0.55 -7.82
N TYR A 173 6.80 -1.09 -6.66
CA TYR A 173 7.65 -1.11 -5.49
C TYR A 173 8.19 -2.52 -5.27
N LEU A 174 9.50 -2.59 -5.08
CA LEU A 174 10.24 -3.83 -4.91
C LEU A 174 11.13 -3.75 -3.67
N PHE A 175 11.45 -4.89 -3.06
CA PHE A 175 12.56 -4.98 -2.12
C PHE A 175 13.48 -6.13 -2.49
N ASP A 176 14.72 -6.08 -1.98
CA ASP A 176 15.65 -7.19 -2.14
C ASP A 176 15.19 -8.40 -1.31
N ILE A 177 15.18 -9.58 -1.93
CA ILE A 177 14.92 -10.86 -1.29
C ILE A 177 16.16 -11.22 -0.46
N ASP A 178 16.24 -10.60 0.70
CA ASP A 178 17.22 -10.88 1.72
C ASP A 178 16.52 -11.21 3.03
N ASN A 179 17.16 -11.99 3.91
CA ASN A 179 16.61 -12.26 5.24
C ASN A 179 16.89 -11.08 6.19
N SER A 180 16.86 -9.85 5.69
CA SER A 180 17.15 -8.66 6.48
C SER A 180 16.00 -8.34 7.45
N GLN A 181 16.32 -7.54 8.46
CA GLN A 181 15.28 -7.05 9.37
C GLN A 181 14.41 -5.99 8.70
N ASP A 182 15.01 -5.12 7.89
CA ASP A 182 14.35 -3.99 7.25
C ASP A 182 15.03 -3.74 5.89
N PRO A 183 14.46 -4.25 4.80
CA PRO A 183 15.13 -4.30 3.50
C PRO A 183 15.08 -2.92 2.83
N LYS A 184 16.01 -2.63 1.92
CA LYS A 184 15.88 -1.48 1.03
C LYS A 184 14.65 -1.67 0.14
N VAL A 185 13.93 -0.58 -0.14
CA VAL A 185 12.82 -0.57 -1.10
C VAL A 185 13.21 0.25 -2.33
N TYR A 186 12.86 -0.26 -3.49
CA TYR A 186 13.03 0.37 -4.79
C TYR A 186 11.67 0.78 -5.33
N TYR A 187 11.61 1.96 -5.93
CA TYR A 187 10.48 2.39 -6.73
C TYR A 187 10.93 2.46 -8.19
N LEU A 188 10.26 1.67 -9.00
CA LEU A 188 10.48 1.52 -10.43
C LEU A 188 9.36 2.25 -11.16
N THR A 189 9.69 3.12 -12.10
CA THR A 189 8.72 3.76 -12.98
C THR A 189 9.27 3.88 -14.39
N TYR A 190 8.40 3.73 -15.38
CA TYR A 190 8.75 3.79 -16.80
C TYR A 190 8.09 4.99 -17.47
N ASP A 191 8.90 5.78 -18.17
CA ASP A 191 8.42 6.87 -19.01
C ASP A 191 8.24 6.35 -20.44
N GLU A 192 7.00 6.19 -20.89
CA GLU A 192 6.67 5.73 -22.24
C GLU A 192 7.11 6.71 -23.34
N HIS A 193 7.29 8.00 -23.02
CA HIS A 193 7.72 8.99 -24.01
C HIS A 193 9.22 8.95 -24.26
N GLU A 194 10.00 8.71 -23.21
CA GLU A 194 11.46 8.61 -23.29
C GLU A 194 11.95 7.17 -23.50
N GLU A 195 11.06 6.19 -23.31
CA GLU A 195 11.37 4.76 -23.26
C GLU A 195 12.44 4.44 -22.18
N GLU A 196 12.43 5.22 -21.09
CA GLU A 196 13.41 5.13 -20.02
C GLU A 196 12.82 4.56 -18.73
N LEU A 197 13.64 3.77 -18.03
CA LEU A 197 13.32 3.14 -16.77
C LEU A 197 14.05 3.84 -15.62
N TYR A 198 13.29 4.36 -14.67
CA TYR A 198 13.80 5.12 -13.54
C TYR A 198 13.72 4.32 -12.25
N TRP A 199 14.79 4.39 -11.47
CA TRP A 199 14.93 3.73 -10.19
C TRP A 199 15.12 4.75 -9.08
N TYR A 200 14.27 4.69 -8.07
CA TYR A 200 14.38 5.47 -6.84
C TYR A 200 14.53 4.53 -5.66
N GLU A 201 15.25 4.96 -4.64
CA GLU A 201 15.56 4.15 -3.47
C GLU A 201 15.01 4.76 -2.18
N TYR A 202 14.39 3.92 -1.37
CA TYR A 202 14.12 4.15 0.03
C TYR A 202 15.09 3.31 0.86
N PRO A 203 15.84 3.90 1.81
CA PRO A 203 16.89 3.18 2.53
C PRO A 203 16.40 1.91 3.24
N THR A 204 15.16 1.93 3.73
CA THR A 204 14.50 0.83 4.44
C THR A 204 13.01 0.77 4.13
N PHE A 205 12.38 -0.37 4.39
CA PHE A 205 10.94 -0.59 4.22
C PHE A 205 10.16 0.29 5.19
N SER A 206 10.65 0.44 6.43
CA SER A 206 10.05 1.37 7.39
C SER A 206 10.06 2.82 6.88
N LYS A 207 11.15 3.26 6.24
CA LYS A 207 11.24 4.60 5.64
C LYS A 207 10.31 4.77 4.44
N TRP A 208 10.19 3.74 3.59
CA TRP A 208 9.18 3.73 2.53
C TRP A 208 7.77 3.94 3.09
N LEU A 209 7.39 3.18 4.13
CA LEU A 209 6.07 3.27 4.75
C LEU A 209 5.80 4.66 5.35
N LEU A 210 6.77 5.22 6.07
CA LEU A 210 6.64 6.58 6.62
C LEU A 210 6.60 7.66 5.53
N ASN A 211 7.34 7.49 4.44
CA ASN A 211 7.31 8.44 3.32
C ASN A 211 5.93 8.47 2.66
N LEU A 212 5.31 7.31 2.44
CA LEU A 212 3.93 7.26 1.91
C LEU A 212 2.93 7.88 2.89
N THR A 213 3.11 7.65 4.19
CA THR A 213 2.30 8.28 5.24
C THR A 213 2.43 9.80 5.20
N TYR A 214 3.66 10.31 5.08
CA TYR A 214 3.96 11.73 5.00
C TYR A 214 3.31 12.38 3.76
N ASN A 215 3.47 11.77 2.58
CA ASN A 215 2.87 12.25 1.34
C ASN A 215 1.33 12.32 1.43
N SER A 216 0.72 11.32 2.05
CA SER A 216 -0.73 11.30 2.28
C SER A 216 -1.20 12.46 3.16
N LEU A 217 -0.46 12.75 4.24
CA LEU A 217 -0.72 13.91 5.09
C LEU A 217 -0.55 15.23 4.33
N GLU A 218 0.49 15.36 3.49
CA GLU A 218 0.70 16.56 2.65
C GLU A 218 -0.46 16.80 1.69
N VAL A 219 -0.91 15.77 0.98
CA VAL A 219 -2.05 15.87 0.05
C VAL A 219 -3.33 16.26 0.80
N ASN A 220 -3.61 15.63 1.93
CA ASN A 220 -4.78 15.99 2.73
C ASN A 220 -4.69 17.41 3.28
N LEU A 221 -3.50 17.86 3.72
CA LEU A 221 -3.28 19.22 4.20
C LEU A 221 -3.55 20.25 3.10
N GLN A 222 -3.10 19.98 1.86
CA GLN A 222 -3.39 20.84 0.71
C GLN A 222 -4.90 20.93 0.46
N ILE A 223 -5.61 19.80 0.45
CA ILE A 223 -7.07 19.75 0.25
C ILE A 223 -7.80 20.57 1.31
N VAL A 224 -7.49 20.39 2.60
CA VAL A 224 -8.18 21.14 3.67
C VAL A 224 -7.81 22.61 3.69
N THR A 225 -6.59 22.98 3.25
CA THR A 225 -6.16 24.38 3.10
C THR A 225 -6.97 25.07 2.01
N MET A 226 -7.23 24.39 0.89
CA MET A 226 -8.09 24.91 -0.18
C MET A 226 -9.55 25.09 0.28
N ASN A 227 -9.98 24.32 1.28
CA ASN A 227 -11.34 24.37 1.85
C ASN A 227 -11.46 25.25 3.11
N ASP A 228 -10.37 25.93 3.51
CA ASP A 228 -10.31 26.84 4.67
C ASP A 228 -10.71 26.18 6.03
N GLU A 229 -10.42 24.89 6.19
CA GLU A 229 -10.77 24.11 7.38
C GLU A 229 -9.69 24.22 8.49
N ASN A 230 -9.61 25.38 9.14
CA ASN A 230 -8.55 25.75 10.10
C ASN A 230 -8.21 24.70 11.17
N GLU A 231 -9.21 24.07 11.79
CA GLU A 231 -8.97 23.05 12.83
C GLU A 231 -8.32 21.78 12.27
N LYS A 232 -8.76 21.32 11.09
CA LYS A 232 -8.16 20.15 10.41
C LYS A 232 -6.76 20.46 9.90
N MET A 233 -6.50 21.68 9.45
CA MET A 233 -5.15 22.10 9.06
C MET A 233 -4.15 21.97 10.20
N ALA A 234 -4.51 22.43 11.41
CA ALA A 234 -3.61 22.35 12.57
C ALA A 234 -3.28 20.90 12.94
N LEU A 235 -4.30 20.02 12.92
CA LEU A 235 -4.10 18.59 13.18
C LEU A 235 -3.18 17.97 12.13
N LEU A 236 -3.45 18.15 10.83
CA LEU A 236 -2.64 17.55 9.77
C LEU A 236 -1.18 18.04 9.78
N LYS A 237 -0.94 19.33 10.09
CA LYS A 237 0.41 19.86 10.29
C LYS A 237 1.14 19.17 11.44
N GLN A 238 0.47 18.95 12.57
CA GLN A 238 1.07 18.21 13.68
C GLN A 238 1.43 16.78 13.26
N GLY A 239 0.54 16.06 12.58
CA GLY A 239 0.83 14.71 12.08
C GLY A 239 2.02 14.68 11.11
N LEU A 240 2.14 15.70 10.26
CA LEU A 240 3.23 15.85 9.31
C LEU A 240 4.57 16.09 10.00
N ASP A 241 4.61 16.99 10.99
CA ASP A 241 5.82 17.27 11.79
C ASP A 241 6.27 16.03 12.57
N GLU A 242 5.33 15.30 13.19
CA GLU A 242 5.63 14.06 13.89
C GLU A 242 6.17 12.97 12.95
N THR A 243 5.59 12.83 11.76
CA THR A 243 6.05 11.85 10.75
C THR A 243 7.46 12.20 10.26
N LYS A 244 7.70 13.47 9.98
CA LYS A 244 9.01 13.97 9.54
C LYS A 244 10.10 13.75 10.58
N GLU A 245 9.79 14.02 11.85
CA GLU A 245 10.71 13.75 12.95
C GLU A 245 10.97 12.25 13.09
N LEU A 246 9.93 11.42 12.93
CA LEU A 246 10.08 9.97 12.99
C LEU A 246 11.01 9.43 11.90
N MET A 247 10.84 9.90 10.65
CA MET A 247 11.72 9.55 9.53
C MET A 247 13.19 9.93 9.76
N ARG A 248 13.45 10.95 10.59
CA ARG A 248 14.80 11.40 10.96
C ARG A 248 15.46 10.46 11.98
N ILE A 249 14.69 9.83 12.85
CA ILE A 249 15.22 9.05 13.98
C ILE A 249 15.29 7.54 13.72
N ILE A 250 14.47 7.00 12.82
CA ILE A 250 14.55 5.59 12.42
C ILE A 250 15.64 5.36 11.36
N ASN A 251 16.25 4.17 11.33
CA ASN A 251 17.41 3.90 10.49
C ASN A 251 17.06 3.35 9.11
#